data_AF-V8G8C0-F1
#
_entry.id   AF-V8G8C0-F1
#
_cell.length_a   1.000
_cell.length_b   1.000
_cell.length_c   1.000
_cell.angle_alpha   90.00
_cell.angle_beta   90.00
_cell.angle_gamma   90.00
#
_symmetry.space_group_name_H-M   'P 1'
#
loop_
_entity.id
_entity.type
_entity.pdbx_description
1 polymer ?
#
loop_
_entity_poly.entity_id
_entity_poly.type
_entity_poly.pdbx_seq_one_letter_code
_entity_poly.pdbx_strand_id
1 'polypeptide(L)'
;MNNTSFADEAIAYFTLAEKFLSLVQSSTHMIVTTKNSLWITTTHDACTPEGEQEFRETYQWTDTAISIPILFNFYHGIELLLKGYQQLLQIIIKNNFTHHISTLFTNIKEKLSDNHKIIQLLTPYIHDIPQNSIIDKFLQDNNSTIDKWYELLKYPTNKKKNHNLFSHFELKYGGNDALPFWKDIEYTAKELIHTAVNDYNSYTIKDSS
;
A
#
# COMPACT_ATOMS: atom_id res chain seq x y z
N MET A 1 21.16 27.89 -4.33
CA MET A 1 20.16 27.08 -5.08
C MET A 1 18.95 26.94 -4.17
N ASN A 2 17.74 27.17 -4.68
CA ASN A 2 16.53 27.41 -3.88
C ASN A 2 16.10 26.17 -3.07
N ASN A 3 16.45 26.11 -1.77
CA ASN A 3 15.92 25.11 -0.82
C ASN A 3 14.38 25.09 -0.78
N THR A 4 13.73 26.21 -1.10
CA THR A 4 12.27 26.33 -1.19
C THR A 4 11.65 25.36 -2.21
N SER A 5 12.31 25.10 -3.34
CA SER A 5 11.75 24.24 -4.40
C SER A 5 11.63 22.77 -3.97
N PHE A 6 12.62 22.25 -3.23
CA PHE A 6 12.63 20.84 -2.81
C PHE A 6 11.63 20.57 -1.69
N ALA A 7 11.48 21.50 -0.73
CA ALA A 7 10.47 21.40 0.31
C ALA A 7 9.05 21.44 -0.26
N ASP A 8 8.80 22.33 -1.23
CA ASP A 8 7.50 22.47 -1.91
C ASP A 8 7.15 21.21 -2.74
N GLU A 9 8.14 20.59 -3.39
CA GLU A 9 7.93 19.32 -4.09
C GLU A 9 7.70 18.16 -3.10
N ALA A 10 8.45 18.10 -1.99
CA ALA A 10 8.27 17.08 -0.97
C ALA A 10 6.85 17.12 -0.37
N ILE A 11 6.35 18.30 -0.02
CA ILE A 11 5.00 18.44 0.56
C ILE A 11 3.91 18.07 -0.46
N ALA A 12 4.10 18.35 -1.75
CA ALA A 12 3.16 17.93 -2.79
C ALA A 12 3.04 16.40 -2.87
N TYR A 13 4.18 15.69 -2.82
CA TYR A 13 4.21 14.23 -2.77
C TYR A 13 3.56 13.69 -1.48
N PHE A 14 3.91 14.24 -0.32
CA PHE A 14 3.34 13.80 0.96
C PHE A 14 1.84 14.04 1.04
N THR A 15 1.35 15.18 0.55
CA THR A 15 -0.10 15.49 0.50
C THR A 15 -0.85 14.49 -0.38
N LEU A 16 -0.26 14.08 -1.50
CA LEU A 16 -0.89 13.08 -2.37
C LEU A 16 -0.83 11.68 -1.75
N ALA A 17 0.31 11.31 -1.16
CA ALA A 17 0.48 10.05 -0.43
C ALA A 17 -0.55 9.91 0.70
N GLU A 18 -0.77 10.97 1.48
CA GLU A 18 -1.76 11.02 2.56
C GLU A 18 -3.15 10.64 2.07
N LYS A 19 -3.60 11.16 0.91
CA LYS A 19 -4.92 10.84 0.37
C LYS A 19 -5.08 9.36 0.07
N PHE A 20 -4.08 8.75 -0.56
CA PHE A 20 -4.09 7.32 -0.88
C PHE A 20 -4.01 6.44 0.38
N LEU A 21 -3.13 6.78 1.32
CA LEU A 21 -2.97 6.04 2.56
C LEU A 21 -4.19 6.20 3.49
N SER A 22 -4.85 7.36 3.50
CA SER A 22 -6.09 7.58 4.26
C SER A 22 -7.26 6.76 3.69
N LEU A 23 -7.34 6.65 2.36
CA LEU A 23 -8.30 5.76 1.72
C LEU A 23 -8.04 4.30 2.12
N VAL A 24 -6.77 3.87 2.05
CA VAL A 24 -6.35 2.52 2.48
C VAL A 24 -6.73 2.26 3.93
N GLN A 25 -6.40 3.17 4.84
CA GLN A 25 -6.73 3.06 6.27
C GLN A 25 -8.25 2.91 6.45
N SER A 26 -9.04 3.77 5.81
CA SER A 26 -10.50 3.75 5.96
C SER A 26 -11.12 2.47 5.40
N SER A 27 -10.67 2.01 4.23
CA SER A 27 -11.18 0.78 3.62
C SER A 27 -10.77 -0.49 4.37
N THR A 28 -9.53 -0.54 4.88
CA THR A 28 -9.07 -1.67 5.72
C THR A 28 -9.77 -1.70 7.07
N HIS A 29 -10.02 -0.54 7.68
CA HIS A 29 -10.85 -0.43 8.88
C HIS A 29 -12.23 -1.07 8.67
N MET A 30 -12.85 -0.84 7.51
CA MET A 30 -14.13 -1.48 7.18
C MET A 30 -14.01 -3.00 7.09
N ILE A 31 -12.99 -3.55 6.41
CA ILE A 31 -12.75 -5.01 6.37
C ILE A 31 -12.59 -5.58 7.79
N VAL A 32 -11.82 -4.91 8.65
CA VAL A 32 -11.54 -5.37 10.01
C VAL A 32 -12.80 -5.33 10.87
N THR A 33 -13.59 -4.27 10.78
CA THR A 33 -14.82 -4.10 11.59
C THR A 33 -15.95 -5.03 11.15
N THR A 34 -16.08 -5.30 9.85
CA THR A 34 -17.00 -6.33 9.30
C THR A 34 -16.46 -7.75 9.45
N LYS A 35 -15.26 -7.90 10.04
CA LYS A 35 -14.56 -9.18 10.26
C LYS A 35 -14.30 -9.96 8.97
N ASN A 36 -14.18 -9.26 7.84
CA ASN A 36 -13.99 -9.88 6.53
C ASN A 36 -15.00 -11.01 6.26
N SER A 37 -16.26 -10.78 6.66
CA SER A 37 -17.29 -11.82 6.67
C SER A 37 -17.69 -12.17 5.24
N LEU A 38 -17.24 -13.33 4.76
CA LEU A 38 -17.74 -13.95 3.55
C LEU A 38 -19.19 -14.39 3.79
N TRP A 39 -20.12 -13.71 3.13
CA TRP A 39 -21.53 -14.07 3.20
C TRP A 39 -21.78 -15.33 2.35
N ILE A 40 -22.07 -16.45 3.02
CA ILE A 40 -22.51 -17.70 2.38
C ILE A 40 -23.97 -17.90 2.77
N THR A 41 -24.90 -17.53 1.90
CA THR A 41 -26.31 -17.90 2.08
C THR A 41 -26.62 -19.21 1.37
N THR A 42 -27.10 -20.19 2.14
CA THR A 42 -27.77 -21.40 1.64
C THR A 42 -29.30 -21.29 1.73
N THR A 43 -29.85 -20.10 2.01
CA THR A 43 -31.29 -19.91 2.28
C THR A 43 -32.01 -19.14 1.18
N HIS A 44 -33.31 -19.44 1.03
CA HIS A 44 -34.22 -18.83 0.05
C HIS A 44 -34.31 -17.30 0.17
N ASP A 45 -34.00 -16.75 1.35
CA ASP A 45 -34.08 -15.31 1.67
C ASP A 45 -33.02 -14.47 0.93
N ALA A 46 -31.94 -15.07 0.42
CA ALA A 46 -30.93 -14.35 -0.35
C ALA A 46 -31.40 -13.90 -1.75
N CYS A 47 -32.54 -14.42 -2.22
CA CYS A 47 -33.13 -14.07 -3.51
C CYS A 47 -34.20 -12.97 -3.42
N THR A 48 -34.43 -12.38 -2.24
CA THR A 48 -35.30 -11.21 -2.09
C THR A 48 -34.51 -9.91 -2.32
N PRO A 49 -35.17 -8.80 -2.68
CA PRO A 49 -34.51 -7.48 -2.77
C PRO A 49 -33.80 -7.09 -1.48
N GLU A 50 -34.38 -7.42 -0.32
CA GLU A 50 -33.81 -7.14 0.99
C GLU A 50 -32.55 -7.98 1.25
N GLY A 51 -32.58 -9.28 0.93
CA GLY A 51 -31.42 -10.16 1.04
C GLY A 51 -30.28 -9.78 0.08
N GLU A 52 -30.62 -9.28 -1.12
CA GLU A 52 -29.64 -8.76 -2.08
C GLU A 52 -28.98 -7.46 -1.57
N GLN A 53 -29.75 -6.60 -0.90
CA GLN A 53 -29.22 -5.39 -0.28
C GLN A 53 -28.28 -5.72 0.88
N GLU A 54 -28.71 -6.59 1.81
CA GLU A 54 -27.87 -7.04 2.94
C GLU A 54 -26.58 -7.71 2.45
N PHE A 55 -26.67 -8.52 1.38
CA PHE A 55 -25.52 -9.11 0.72
C PHE A 55 -24.54 -8.04 0.22
N ARG A 56 -25.02 -7.04 -0.55
CA ARG A 56 -24.17 -5.96 -1.06
C ARG A 56 -23.51 -5.18 0.06
N GLU A 57 -24.27 -4.86 1.11
CA GLU A 57 -23.79 -4.04 2.23
C GLU A 57 -22.68 -4.74 3.01
N THR A 58 -22.77 -6.06 3.17
CA THR A 58 -21.77 -6.88 3.87
C THR A 58 -20.58 -7.22 2.96
N TYR A 59 -20.85 -7.71 1.75
CA TYR A 59 -19.84 -8.25 0.85
C TYR A 59 -18.89 -7.19 0.30
N GLN A 60 -19.35 -5.93 0.14
CA GLN A 60 -18.52 -4.84 -0.40
C GLN A 60 -17.25 -4.57 0.44
N TRP A 61 -17.26 -4.93 1.73
CA TRP A 61 -16.14 -4.74 2.66
C TRP A 61 -15.44 -6.07 2.97
N THR A 62 -15.18 -6.86 1.93
CA THR A 62 -14.41 -8.11 2.00
C THR A 62 -13.14 -8.05 1.17
N ASP A 63 -12.15 -8.86 1.51
CA ASP A 63 -10.95 -9.04 0.71
C ASP A 63 -11.27 -9.48 -0.72
N THR A 64 -12.29 -10.31 -0.93
CA THR A 64 -12.73 -10.72 -2.27
C THR A 64 -13.19 -9.53 -3.11
N ALA A 65 -13.87 -8.57 -2.48
CA ALA A 65 -14.41 -7.40 -3.17
C ALA A 65 -13.36 -6.31 -3.43
N ILE A 66 -12.52 -6.00 -2.43
CA ILE A 66 -11.73 -4.74 -2.43
C ILE A 66 -10.23 -4.90 -2.10
N SER A 67 -9.70 -6.10 -1.91
CA SER A 67 -8.26 -6.29 -1.59
C SER A 67 -7.32 -5.68 -2.63
N ILE A 68 -7.56 -5.93 -3.92
CA ILE A 68 -6.74 -5.44 -5.03
C ILE A 68 -6.67 -3.90 -5.04
N PRO A 69 -7.80 -3.16 -5.09
CA PRO A 69 -7.73 -1.71 -5.11
C PRO A 69 -7.13 -1.14 -3.82
N ILE A 70 -7.33 -1.76 -2.65
CA ILE A 70 -6.66 -1.35 -1.42
C ILE A 70 -5.14 -1.45 -1.58
N LEU A 71 -4.63 -2.61 -1.98
CA LEU A 71 -3.17 -2.83 -2.10
C LEU A 71 -2.55 -1.97 -3.20
N PHE A 72 -3.28 -1.73 -4.30
CA PHE A 72 -2.82 -0.81 -5.34
C PHE A 72 -2.62 0.60 -4.77
N ASN A 73 -3.60 1.12 -4.03
CA ASN A 73 -3.52 2.44 -3.41
C ASN A 73 -2.47 2.48 -2.29
N PHE A 74 -2.28 1.38 -1.56
CA PHE A 74 -1.26 1.28 -0.51
C PHE A 74 0.15 1.44 -1.08
N TYR A 75 0.52 0.63 -2.08
CA TYR A 75 1.83 0.72 -2.70
C TYR A 75 2.03 2.01 -3.48
N HIS A 76 0.98 2.55 -4.09
CA HIS A 76 1.05 3.86 -4.72
C HIS A 76 1.31 4.98 -3.70
N GLY A 77 0.61 4.94 -2.56
CA GLY A 77 0.86 5.85 -1.44
C GLY A 77 2.29 5.76 -0.93
N ILE A 78 2.83 4.54 -0.78
CA ILE A 78 4.24 4.32 -0.40
C ILE A 78 5.19 4.88 -1.46
N GLU A 79 4.96 4.64 -2.76
CA GLU A 79 5.82 5.16 -3.83
C GLU A 79 5.90 6.69 -3.77
N LEU A 80 4.76 7.36 -3.62
CA LEU A 80 4.69 8.82 -3.49
C LEU A 80 5.41 9.30 -2.23
N LEU A 81 5.22 8.60 -1.11
CA LEU A 81 5.89 8.89 0.15
C LEU A 81 7.42 8.83 0.00
N LEU A 82 7.93 7.75 -0.60
CA LEU A 82 9.36 7.57 -0.84
C LEU A 82 9.94 8.66 -1.75
N LYS A 83 9.19 9.07 -2.79
CA LYS A 83 9.56 10.20 -3.65
C LYS A 83 9.58 11.52 -2.89
N GLY A 84 8.63 11.76 -2.00
CA GLY A 84 8.63 12.92 -1.11
C GLY A 84 9.88 12.95 -0.20
N TYR A 85 10.27 11.82 0.39
CA TYR A 85 11.51 11.72 1.16
C TYR A 85 12.76 11.98 0.32
N GLN A 86 12.79 11.55 -0.94
CA GLN A 86 13.92 11.86 -1.82
C GLN A 86 14.08 13.37 -2.05
N GLN A 87 12.98 14.10 -2.20
CA GLN A 87 13.01 15.56 -2.31
C GLN A 87 13.44 16.20 -0.98
N LEU A 88 12.84 15.78 0.13
CA LEU A 88 13.15 16.30 1.47
C LEU A 88 14.63 16.12 1.84
N LEU A 89 15.21 14.97 1.50
CA LEU A 89 16.60 14.61 1.78
C LEU A 89 17.58 15.05 0.68
N GLN A 90 17.08 15.77 -0.34
CA GLN A 90 17.85 16.26 -1.48
C GLN A 90 18.69 15.16 -2.16
N ILE A 91 18.10 13.97 -2.32
CA ILE A 91 18.75 12.83 -2.96
C ILE A 91 18.77 13.07 -4.47
N ILE A 92 19.94 13.36 -5.02
CA ILE A 92 20.13 13.56 -6.46
C ILE A 92 20.23 12.21 -7.15
N ILE A 93 19.17 11.78 -7.85
CA ILE A 93 19.16 10.54 -8.62
C ILE A 93 19.35 10.88 -10.09
N LYS A 94 20.29 10.21 -10.76
CA LYS A 94 20.51 10.37 -12.22
C LYS A 94 19.28 10.02 -13.06
N ASN A 95 18.30 9.32 -12.49
CA ASN A 95 17.10 8.86 -13.17
C ASN A 95 15.88 8.96 -12.24
N ASN A 96 15.36 10.18 -12.05
CA ASN A 96 14.23 10.51 -11.16
C ASN A 96 12.89 9.83 -11.54
N PHE A 97 12.84 9.05 -12.62
CA PHE A 97 11.60 8.46 -13.16
C PHE A 97 11.42 6.98 -12.82
N THR A 98 12.23 6.42 -11.92
CA THR A 98 12.01 5.03 -11.50
C THR A 98 10.71 4.90 -10.69
N HIS A 99 9.95 3.86 -11.00
CA HIS A 99 8.78 3.41 -10.23
C HIS A 99 9.10 2.14 -9.40
N HIS A 100 10.36 1.68 -9.44
CA HIS A 100 10.82 0.53 -8.67
C HIS A 100 10.90 0.91 -7.19
N ILE A 101 9.91 0.45 -6.42
CA ILE A 101 9.74 0.79 -5.01
C ILE A 101 10.94 0.33 -4.16
N SER A 102 11.58 -0.78 -4.54
CA SER A 102 12.81 -1.27 -3.89
C SER A 102 13.98 -0.28 -4.04
N THR A 103 14.10 0.34 -5.21
CA THR A 103 15.14 1.33 -5.50
C THR A 103 14.87 2.62 -4.73
N LEU A 104 13.61 3.07 -4.73
CA LEU A 104 13.22 4.27 -3.98
C LEU A 104 13.48 4.08 -2.48
N PHE A 105 13.14 2.91 -1.93
CA PHE A 105 13.37 2.55 -0.54
C PHE A 105 14.87 2.48 -0.20
N THR A 106 15.68 1.83 -1.04
CA THR A 106 17.14 1.74 -0.82
C THR A 106 17.78 3.12 -0.76
N ASN A 107 17.43 4.00 -1.69
CA ASN A 107 17.99 5.36 -1.73
C ASN A 107 17.70 6.14 -0.44
N ILE A 108 16.49 6.05 0.11
CA ILE A 108 16.18 6.75 1.37
C ILE A 108 16.82 6.06 2.57
N LYS A 109 16.94 4.72 2.56
CA LYS A 109 17.60 3.93 3.62
C LYS A 109 19.10 4.19 3.70
N GLU A 110 19.74 4.60 2.61
CA GLU A 110 21.15 5.04 2.67
C GLU A 110 21.32 6.38 3.40
N LYS A 111 20.27 7.21 3.45
CA LYS A 111 20.27 8.50 4.14
C LYS A 111 19.67 8.44 5.54
N LEU A 112 18.66 7.60 5.71
CA LEU A 112 17.96 7.36 6.97
C LEU A 112 18.45 6.06 7.58
N SER A 113 18.84 6.04 8.84
CA SER A 113 19.30 4.81 9.49
C SER A 113 18.22 3.72 9.53
N ASP A 114 18.62 2.45 9.69
CA ASP A 114 17.70 1.30 9.84
C ASP A 114 16.73 1.46 11.03
N ASN A 115 17.10 2.27 12.01
CA ASN A 115 16.29 2.58 13.19
C ASN A 115 15.26 3.69 12.94
N HIS A 116 15.30 4.33 11.77
CA HIS A 116 14.34 5.36 11.42
C HIS A 116 12.95 4.75 11.25
N LYS A 117 11.94 5.36 11.87
CA LYS A 117 10.57 4.81 11.95
C LYS A 117 9.99 4.48 10.56
N ILE A 118 10.19 5.35 9.57
CA ILE A 118 9.73 5.09 8.20
C ILE A 118 10.36 3.84 7.58
N ILE A 119 11.65 3.60 7.83
CA ILE A 119 12.37 2.43 7.30
C ILE A 119 11.81 1.17 7.96
N GLN A 120 11.61 1.19 9.27
CA GLN A 120 11.02 0.07 10.01
C GLN A 120 9.59 -0.26 9.54
N LEU A 121 8.76 0.75 9.29
CA LEU A 121 7.38 0.55 8.83
C LEU A 121 7.32 -0.05 7.42
N LEU A 122 8.22 0.35 6.52
CA LEU A 122 8.19 -0.07 5.10
C LEU A 122 8.94 -1.38 4.84
N THR A 123 9.90 -1.74 5.69
CA THR A 123 10.75 -2.94 5.51
C THR A 123 9.95 -4.21 5.25
N PRO A 124 8.88 -4.55 6.01
CA PRO A 124 8.10 -5.78 5.81
C PRO A 124 7.30 -5.83 4.50
N TYR A 125 7.20 -4.72 3.77
CA TYR A 125 6.39 -4.62 2.55
C TYR A 125 7.23 -4.48 1.28
N ILE A 126 8.54 -4.24 1.42
CA ILE A 126 9.43 -3.93 0.29
C ILE A 126 10.68 -4.82 0.29
N HIS A 127 11.36 -4.94 1.43
CA HIS A 127 12.70 -5.54 1.49
C HIS A 127 12.69 -6.89 2.20
N ASP A 128 12.22 -6.93 3.46
CA ASP A 128 12.16 -8.15 4.28
C ASP A 128 10.72 -8.64 4.38
N ILE A 129 10.13 -8.93 3.22
CA ILE A 129 8.75 -9.41 3.14
C ILE A 129 8.67 -10.74 3.92
N PRO A 130 7.83 -10.84 4.97
CA PRO A 130 7.80 -12.04 5.79
C PRO A 130 7.41 -13.28 4.97
N GLN A 131 8.16 -14.35 5.14
CA GLN A 131 7.91 -15.61 4.46
C GLN A 131 6.50 -16.13 4.79
N ASN A 132 5.80 -16.64 3.79
CA ASN A 132 4.41 -17.11 3.87
C ASN A 132 3.37 -16.02 4.22
N SER A 133 3.75 -14.74 4.21
CA SER A 133 2.77 -13.65 4.25
C SER A 133 1.91 -13.65 2.99
N ILE A 134 0.76 -12.98 3.05
CA ILE A 134 -0.14 -12.80 1.90
C ILE A 134 0.61 -12.17 0.71
N ILE A 135 1.49 -11.20 0.96
CA ILE A 135 2.29 -10.54 -0.08
C ILE A 135 3.33 -11.51 -0.65
N ASP A 136 4.07 -12.23 0.19
CA ASP A 136 5.07 -13.21 -0.27
C ASP A 136 4.43 -14.27 -1.17
N LYS A 137 3.33 -14.88 -0.73
CA LYS A 137 2.61 -15.89 -1.52
C LYS A 137 2.08 -15.32 -2.82
N PHE A 138 1.48 -14.12 -2.80
CA PHE A 138 1.03 -13.45 -4.02
C PHE A 138 2.17 -13.22 -5.02
N LEU A 139 3.36 -12.82 -4.55
CA LEU A 139 4.52 -12.63 -5.42
C LEU A 139 5.04 -13.96 -5.98
N GLN A 140 5.06 -15.02 -5.16
CA GLN A 140 5.46 -16.37 -5.56
C GLN A 140 4.52 -16.96 -6.60
N ASP A 141 3.21 -16.87 -6.40
CA ASP A 141 2.17 -17.32 -7.33
C ASP A 141 2.32 -16.70 -8.72
N ASN A 142 2.80 -15.46 -8.77
CA ASN A 142 2.98 -14.70 -10.00
C ASN A 142 4.42 -14.75 -10.54
N ASN A 143 5.33 -15.49 -9.89
CA ASN A 143 6.76 -15.53 -10.18
C ASN A 143 7.32 -14.11 -10.43
N SER A 144 7.05 -13.21 -9.48
CA SER A 144 7.27 -11.78 -9.64
C SER A 144 7.94 -11.17 -8.42
N THR A 145 8.26 -9.89 -8.51
CA THR A 145 8.88 -9.12 -7.42
C THR A 145 7.98 -7.95 -7.06
N ILE A 146 8.21 -7.39 -5.87
CA ILE A 146 7.43 -6.25 -5.41
C ILE A 146 7.50 -5.07 -6.38
N ASP A 147 8.62 -4.87 -7.07
CA ASP A 147 8.78 -3.82 -8.08
C ASP A 147 7.81 -3.89 -9.27
N LYS A 148 7.10 -5.01 -9.44
CA LYS A 148 6.05 -5.15 -10.46
C LYS A 148 4.64 -5.02 -9.88
N TRP A 149 4.49 -4.60 -8.62
CA TRP A 149 3.20 -4.44 -7.94
C TRP A 149 2.17 -3.70 -8.80
N TYR A 150 2.59 -2.63 -9.50
CA TYR A 150 1.72 -1.83 -10.35
C TYR A 150 1.13 -2.65 -11.49
N GLU A 151 1.94 -3.44 -12.18
CA GLU A 151 1.47 -4.30 -13.27
C GLU A 151 0.58 -5.43 -12.73
N LEU A 152 1.03 -6.07 -11.64
CA LEU A 152 0.35 -7.20 -11.01
C LEU A 152 -1.04 -6.87 -10.49
N LEU A 153 -1.23 -5.67 -9.92
CA LEU A 153 -2.50 -5.26 -9.31
C LEU A 153 -3.41 -4.51 -10.29
N LYS A 154 -2.88 -3.93 -11.37
CA LYS A 154 -3.66 -3.15 -12.34
C LYS A 154 -4.24 -3.98 -13.47
N TYR A 155 -3.49 -4.99 -13.94
CA TYR A 155 -3.87 -5.77 -15.12
C TYR A 155 -4.20 -7.20 -14.72
N PRO A 156 -5.10 -7.89 -15.45
CA PRO A 156 -5.40 -9.30 -15.21
C PRO A 156 -4.36 -10.24 -15.85
N THR A 157 -3.55 -9.74 -16.79
CA THR A 157 -2.56 -10.54 -17.54
C THR A 157 -1.24 -9.79 -17.65
N ASN A 158 -0.15 -10.54 -17.82
CA ASN A 158 1.13 -9.95 -18.17
C ASN A 158 1.15 -9.48 -19.63
N LYS A 159 1.99 -8.49 -19.94
CA LYS A 159 2.17 -7.97 -21.32
C LYS A 159 2.89 -8.93 -22.28
N LYS A 160 3.23 -10.16 -21.86
CA LYS A 160 3.97 -11.10 -22.71
C LYS A 160 3.02 -11.76 -23.71
N LYS A 161 3.57 -12.20 -24.85
CA LYS A 161 2.86 -12.83 -25.98
C LYS A 161 1.89 -13.98 -25.60
N ASN A 162 2.03 -14.57 -24.42
CA ASN A 162 1.24 -15.72 -23.98
C ASN A 162 0.05 -15.34 -23.07
N HIS A 163 -0.14 -14.06 -22.73
CA HIS A 163 -1.28 -13.58 -21.91
C HIS A 163 -1.52 -14.40 -20.63
N ASN A 164 -0.45 -14.74 -19.89
CA ASN A 164 -0.64 -15.49 -18.65
C ASN A 164 -1.42 -14.62 -17.65
N LEU A 165 -2.47 -15.20 -17.07
CA LEU A 165 -3.26 -14.56 -16.02
C LEU A 165 -2.43 -14.41 -14.75
N PHE A 166 -2.55 -13.25 -14.09
CA PHE A 166 -2.04 -13.11 -12.73
C PHE A 166 -2.99 -13.80 -11.74
N SER A 167 -2.41 -14.52 -10.78
CA SER A 167 -3.17 -15.08 -9.66
C SER A 167 -3.36 -14.00 -8.60
N HIS A 168 -4.60 -13.71 -8.25
CA HIS A 168 -4.94 -12.86 -7.08
C HIS A 168 -5.59 -13.68 -5.95
N PHE A 169 -5.42 -15.01 -5.98
CA PHE A 169 -6.10 -15.91 -5.04
C PHE A 169 -5.77 -15.56 -3.59
N GLU A 170 -4.49 -15.46 -3.28
CA GLU A 170 -3.98 -15.12 -1.94
C GLU A 170 -4.48 -13.76 -1.42
N LEU A 171 -4.82 -12.83 -2.31
CA LEU A 171 -5.34 -11.52 -1.93
C LEU A 171 -6.85 -11.53 -1.67
N LYS A 172 -7.59 -12.41 -2.35
CA LYS A 172 -9.06 -12.38 -2.42
C LYS A 172 -9.76 -13.33 -1.47
N TYR A 173 -9.10 -14.41 -1.06
CA TYR A 173 -9.78 -15.53 -0.40
C TYR A 173 -9.12 -15.90 0.94
N GLY A 174 -8.58 -14.92 1.65
CA GLY A 174 -7.98 -15.14 2.96
C GLY A 174 -9.00 -15.19 4.09
N GLY A 175 -10.17 -14.56 3.93
CA GLY A 175 -11.26 -14.60 4.91
C GLY A 175 -10.81 -14.14 6.29
N ASN A 176 -11.25 -14.83 7.34
CA ASN A 176 -10.88 -14.48 8.72
C ASN A 176 -9.36 -14.56 8.98
N ASP A 177 -8.65 -15.45 8.29
CA ASP A 177 -7.21 -15.64 8.47
C ASP A 177 -6.40 -14.44 7.93
N ALA A 178 -6.99 -13.63 7.04
CA ALA A 178 -6.38 -12.39 6.56
C ALA A 178 -6.59 -11.18 7.48
N LEU A 179 -7.40 -11.29 8.55
CA LEU A 179 -7.67 -10.15 9.44
C LEU A 179 -6.42 -9.54 10.09
N PRO A 180 -5.42 -10.33 10.57
CA PRO A 180 -4.18 -9.76 11.08
C PRO A 180 -3.45 -8.90 10.04
N PHE A 181 -3.39 -9.39 8.79
CA PHE A 181 -2.77 -8.65 7.69
C PHE A 181 -3.47 -7.31 7.43
N TRP A 182 -4.81 -7.29 7.39
CA TRP A 182 -5.55 -6.04 7.15
C TRP A 182 -5.41 -5.03 8.30
N LYS A 183 -5.32 -5.51 9.55
CA LYS A 183 -4.99 -4.66 10.72
C LYS A 183 -3.59 -4.06 10.60
N ASP A 184 -2.62 -4.84 10.15
CA ASP A 184 -1.25 -4.36 9.97
C ASP A 184 -1.18 -3.31 8.86
N ILE A 185 -1.91 -3.48 7.75
CA ILE A 185 -2.02 -2.47 6.68
C ILE A 185 -2.71 -1.19 7.20
N GLU A 186 -3.82 -1.32 7.95
CA GLU A 186 -4.53 -0.17 8.56
C GLU A 186 -3.59 0.65 9.46
N TYR A 187 -2.91 -0.04 10.38
CA TYR A 187 -1.96 0.58 11.30
C TYR A 187 -0.80 1.23 10.53
N THR A 188 -0.19 0.50 9.59
CA THR A 188 0.95 1.00 8.83
C THR A 188 0.58 2.24 8.03
N ALA A 189 -0.55 2.24 7.32
CA ALA A 189 -0.99 3.39 6.53
C ALA A 189 -1.13 4.65 7.39
N LYS A 190 -1.73 4.53 8.58
CA LYS A 190 -1.86 5.63 9.55
C LYS A 190 -0.50 6.13 10.04
N GLU A 191 0.39 5.21 10.43
CA GLU A 191 1.69 5.58 11.00
C GLU A 191 2.64 6.18 9.97
N LEU A 192 2.56 5.76 8.70
CA LEU A 192 3.32 6.35 7.60
C LEU A 192 2.97 7.85 7.43
N ILE A 193 1.68 8.19 7.45
CA ILE A 193 1.22 9.58 7.37
C ILE A 193 1.76 10.38 8.56
N HIS A 194 1.57 9.86 9.78
CA HIS A 194 2.01 10.56 10.99
C HIS A 194 3.53 10.79 11.02
N THR A 195 4.31 9.78 10.64
CA THR A 195 5.77 9.85 10.60
C THR A 195 6.24 10.89 9.57
N ALA A 196 5.66 10.89 8.36
CA ALA A 196 6.07 11.84 7.32
C ALA A 196 5.79 13.30 7.68
N VAL A 197 4.66 13.59 8.34
CA VAL A 197 4.35 14.94 8.84
C VAL A 197 5.37 15.39 9.89
N ASN A 198 5.69 14.51 10.85
CA ASN A 198 6.66 14.81 11.90
C ASN A 198 8.06 15.06 11.34
N ASP A 199 8.48 14.25 10.37
CA ASP A 199 9.77 14.41 9.71
C ASP A 199 9.82 15.71 8.93
N TYR A 200 8.81 16.00 8.10
CA TYR A 200 8.76 17.24 7.33
C TYR A 200 8.90 18.49 8.23
N ASN A 201 8.16 18.53 9.34
CA ASN A 201 8.25 19.62 10.31
C ASN A 201 9.65 19.70 10.94
N SER A 202 10.25 18.56 11.27
CA SER A 202 11.58 18.50 11.88
C SER A 202 12.70 18.96 10.95
N TYR A 203 12.58 18.71 9.64
CA TYR A 203 13.56 19.15 8.64
C TYR A 203 13.40 20.64 8.30
N THR A 204 12.17 21.13 8.15
CA THR A 204 11.92 22.53 7.78
C THR A 204 12.21 23.52 8.91
N ILE A 205 12.01 23.13 10.18
CA ILE A 205 12.38 23.96 11.33
C ILE A 205 13.90 24.13 11.44
N LYS A 206 14.67 23.06 11.18
CA LYS A 206 16.15 23.09 11.25
C LYS A 206 16.79 23.97 10.19
N ASP A 207 16.21 24.03 8.99
CA ASP A 207 16.72 24.88 7.90
C ASP A 207 16.40 26.38 8.10
N SER A 208 15.52 26.71 9.06
CA SER A 208 15.09 28.08 9.38
C SER A 208 15.87 28.71 10.55
N SER A 209 16.76 27.96 11.18
CA SER A 209 17.57 28.33 12.36
C SER A 209 19.06 28.34 12.05
#